data_AF-A0A6A8Q7L5-F1
#
_entry.id   AF-A0A6A8Q7L5-F1
#
_cell.length_a   1.000
_cell.length_b   1.000
_cell.length_c   1.000
_cell.angle_alpha   90.00
_cell.angle_beta   90.00
_cell.angle_gamma   90.00
#
_symmetry.space_group_name_H-M   'P 1'
#
loop_
_entity.id
_entity.type
_entity.pdbx_description
1 polymer ?
#
loop_
_entity_poly.entity_id
_entity_poly.type
_entity_poly.pdbx_seq_one_letter_code
_entity_poly.pdbx_strand_id
1 'polypeptide(L)'
;MIKKVAFFCIICIASGNALAQTSITFNLNMKPMLEDSSFIPGKDLLKINGNLYPLGRGKDKILKDRSPIDSVYSVEISFPSRYEGEKLTYNFYIVKPKKTIREIRPRILVLSNRDTVLPPIIFNAFAW
;
A
#
# COMPACT_ATOMS: atom_id res chain seq x y z
N MET A 1 -61.80 -21.48 -28.30
CA MET A 1 -60.69 -20.51 -28.52
C MET A 1 -60.09 -20.13 -27.17
N ILE A 2 -58.91 -20.63 -26.83
CA ILE A 2 -58.26 -20.38 -25.52
C ILE A 2 -57.15 -19.33 -25.74
N LYS A 3 -57.34 -18.12 -25.19
CA LYS A 3 -56.33 -17.05 -25.22
C LYS A 3 -55.26 -17.36 -24.17
N LYS A 4 -54.03 -17.62 -24.61
CA LYS A 4 -52.85 -17.76 -23.74
C LYS A 4 -52.41 -16.36 -23.30
N VAL A 5 -52.55 -16.06 -22.02
CA VAL A 5 -52.01 -14.84 -21.39
C VAL A 5 -50.60 -15.17 -20.92
N ALA A 6 -49.59 -14.55 -21.52
CA ALA A 6 -48.20 -14.69 -21.12
C ALA A 6 -47.91 -13.70 -19.98
N PHE A 7 -47.57 -14.23 -18.81
CA PHE A 7 -47.17 -13.48 -17.63
C PHE A 7 -45.68 -13.12 -17.74
N PHE A 8 -45.37 -11.85 -17.98
CA PHE A 8 -44.01 -11.34 -18.14
C PHE A 8 -43.46 -10.92 -16.76
N CYS A 9 -42.60 -11.75 -16.17
CA CYS A 9 -41.97 -11.49 -14.88
C CYS A 9 -40.76 -10.57 -15.07
N ILE A 10 -40.88 -9.32 -14.61
CA ILE A 10 -39.80 -8.32 -14.67
C ILE A 10 -38.84 -8.58 -13.50
N ILE A 11 -37.68 -9.18 -13.80
CA ILE A 11 -36.59 -9.35 -12.84
C ILE A 11 -35.80 -8.03 -12.78
N CYS A 12 -35.95 -7.29 -11.69
CA CYS A 12 -35.10 -6.14 -11.37
C CYS A 12 -33.70 -6.62 -11.01
N ILE A 13 -32.78 -6.58 -11.97
CA ILE A 13 -31.36 -6.80 -11.74
C ILE A 13 -30.83 -5.57 -11.01
N ALA A 14 -30.74 -5.65 -9.68
CA ALA A 14 -30.00 -4.67 -8.89
C ALA A 14 -28.50 -4.84 -9.19
N SER A 15 -27.97 -4.03 -10.10
CA SER A 15 -26.53 -3.91 -10.34
C SER A 15 -25.87 -3.26 -9.13
N GLY A 16 -25.45 -4.08 -8.17
CA GLY A 16 -24.58 -3.66 -7.09
C GLY A 16 -23.22 -3.27 -7.65
N ASN A 17 -22.89 -1.97 -7.61
CA ASN A 17 -21.53 -1.52 -7.87
C ASN A 17 -20.63 -2.07 -6.78
N ALA A 18 -19.88 -3.13 -7.08
CA ALA A 18 -18.79 -3.57 -6.23
C ALA A 18 -17.78 -2.42 -6.16
N LEU A 19 -17.64 -1.80 -4.98
CA LEU A 19 -16.64 -0.77 -4.75
C LEU A 19 -15.26 -1.43 -4.85
N ALA A 20 -14.59 -1.26 -5.99
CA ALA A 20 -13.24 -1.77 -6.21
C ALA A 20 -12.30 -1.15 -5.16
N GLN A 21 -11.64 -2.00 -4.37
CA GLN A 21 -10.55 -1.56 -3.50
C GLN A 21 -9.33 -1.29 -4.37
N THR A 22 -8.58 -0.22 -4.08
CA THR A 22 -7.36 0.09 -4.82
C THR A 22 -6.16 -0.49 -4.09
N SER A 23 -5.34 -1.28 -4.78
CA SER A 23 -4.10 -1.83 -4.24
C SER A 23 -2.89 -0.99 -4.63
N ILE A 24 -2.08 -0.61 -3.65
CA ILE A 24 -0.83 0.12 -3.88
C ILE A 24 0.33 -0.73 -3.38
N THR A 25 1.26 -1.02 -4.28
CA THR A 25 2.52 -1.69 -3.94
C THR A 25 3.60 -0.64 -3.71
N PHE A 26 4.03 -0.54 -2.46
CA PHE A 26 5.11 0.32 -2.03
C PHE A 26 6.42 -0.47 -2.10
N ASN A 27 7.40 0.09 -2.80
CA ASN A 27 8.72 -0.51 -2.98
C ASN A 27 9.79 0.40 -2.39
N LEU A 28 10.73 -0.19 -1.65
CA LEU A 28 11.87 0.52 -1.09
C LEU A 28 13.16 -0.23 -1.41
N ASN A 29 14.07 0.46 -2.11
CA ASN A 29 15.39 -0.08 -2.42
C ASN A 29 16.31 0.09 -1.20
N MET A 30 16.68 -1.04 -0.59
CA MET A 30 17.52 -1.08 0.61
C MET A 30 18.98 -1.40 0.31
N LYS A 31 19.37 -1.55 -0.97
CA LYS A 31 20.74 -1.92 -1.36
C LYS A 31 21.82 -1.06 -0.68
N PRO A 32 21.74 0.29 -0.66
CA PRO A 32 22.77 1.10 0.02
C PRO A 32 22.88 0.82 1.52
N MET A 33 21.74 0.54 2.17
CA MET A 33 21.67 0.31 3.61
C MET A 33 22.11 -1.09 4.03
N LEU A 34 22.09 -2.03 3.08
CA LEU A 34 22.67 -3.35 3.24
C LEU A 34 24.19 -3.28 3.09
N GLU A 35 24.68 -2.52 2.09
CA GLU A 35 26.11 -2.33 1.84
C GLU A 35 26.82 -1.65 3.02
N ASP A 36 26.21 -0.65 3.66
CA ASP A 36 26.77 0.06 4.83
C ASP A 36 26.41 -0.57 6.19
N SER A 37 25.69 -1.70 6.19
CA SER A 37 25.19 -2.39 7.39
C SER A 37 24.29 -1.54 8.30
N SER A 38 23.74 -0.44 7.80
CA SER A 38 22.77 0.38 8.52
C SER A 38 21.39 -0.28 8.58
N PHE A 39 21.14 -1.35 7.82
CA PHE A 39 20.00 -2.25 7.93
C PHE A 39 20.46 -3.72 7.87
N ILE A 40 20.03 -4.54 8.83
CA ILE A 40 20.41 -5.97 8.92
C ILE A 40 19.16 -6.85 8.77
N PRO A 41 19.00 -7.57 7.65
CA PRO A 41 17.87 -8.48 7.44
C PRO A 41 17.75 -9.52 8.56
N GLY A 42 16.52 -9.83 8.98
CA GLY A 42 16.24 -10.78 10.06
C GLY A 42 16.42 -10.22 11.48
N LYS A 43 17.19 -9.14 11.66
CA LYS A 43 17.34 -8.43 12.95
C LYS A 43 16.51 -7.15 13.00
N ASP A 44 16.50 -6.40 11.91
CA ASP A 44 15.79 -5.15 11.79
C ASP A 44 14.49 -5.36 10.99
N LEU A 45 13.49 -4.49 11.22
CA LEU A 45 12.24 -4.48 10.47
C LEU A 45 12.11 -3.21 9.65
N LEU A 46 11.67 -3.35 8.41
CA LEU A 46 11.26 -2.22 7.58
C LEU A 46 9.75 -2.06 7.65
N LYS A 47 9.27 -0.87 8.02
CA LYS A 47 7.84 -0.56 8.17
C LYS A 47 7.42 0.66 7.38
N ILE A 48 6.14 0.73 7.03
CA ILE A 48 5.45 1.91 6.51
C ILE A 48 4.32 2.30 7.47
N ASN A 49 4.18 3.61 7.71
CA ASN A 49 3.04 4.21 8.39
C ASN A 49 2.57 5.46 7.63
N GLY A 50 1.30 5.84 7.77
CA GLY A 50 0.71 7.00 7.09
C GLY A 50 -0.56 7.49 7.76
N ASN A 51 -1.16 8.54 7.23
CA ASN A 51 -2.33 9.23 7.82
C ASN A 51 -3.70 8.57 7.55
N LEU A 52 -3.81 7.70 6.56
CA LEU A 52 -5.09 7.09 6.14
C LEU A 52 -5.14 5.58 6.44
N TYR A 53 -6.33 5.06 6.81
CA TYR A 53 -6.55 3.61 6.92
C TYR A 53 -6.32 2.91 5.57
N PRO A 54 -5.69 1.72 5.50
CA PRO A 54 -5.33 0.81 6.60
C PRO A 54 -4.00 1.09 7.28
N LEU A 55 -3.37 2.23 7.00
CA LEU A 55 -2.27 2.79 7.80
C LEU A 55 -2.86 3.66 8.95
N GLY A 56 -1.99 4.33 9.71
CA GLY A 56 -2.37 5.17 10.84
C GLY A 56 -1.79 4.69 12.16
N ARG A 57 -2.16 5.36 13.26
CA ARG A 57 -1.66 5.06 14.60
C ARG A 57 -1.81 3.57 14.94
N GLY A 58 -0.69 2.88 15.17
CA GLY A 58 -0.65 1.46 15.53
C GLY A 58 -0.94 0.49 14.38
N LYS A 59 -1.00 0.95 13.13
CA LYS A 59 -1.34 0.15 11.94
C LYS A 59 -0.21 0.05 10.93
N ASP A 60 1.03 0.03 11.42
CA ASP A 60 2.21 -0.13 10.57
C ASP A 60 2.11 -1.40 9.72
N LYS A 61 2.62 -1.36 8.50
CA LYS A 61 2.80 -2.54 7.66
C LYS A 61 4.28 -2.84 7.48
N ILE A 62 4.65 -4.12 7.49
CA ILE A 62 6.03 -4.56 7.34
C ILE A 62 6.30 -4.78 5.85
N LEU A 63 7.38 -4.19 5.36
CA LEU A 63 7.90 -4.46 4.04
C LEU A 63 8.78 -5.71 4.09
N LYS A 64 8.71 -6.54 3.05
CA LYS A 64 9.50 -7.77 2.95
C LYS A 64 10.18 -7.81 1.59
N ASP A 65 11.41 -8.26 1.56
CA ASP A 65 12.07 -8.70 0.34
C ASP A 65 11.36 -9.97 -0.14
N ARG A 66 10.76 -9.92 -1.33
CA ARG A 66 9.97 -11.01 -1.91
C ARG A 66 10.72 -11.53 -3.13
N SER A 67 10.52 -12.81 -3.47
CA SER A 67 11.17 -13.41 -4.64
C SER A 67 10.89 -12.61 -5.94
N PRO A 68 11.93 -12.33 -6.76
CA PRO A 68 13.35 -12.64 -6.53
C PRO A 68 13.98 -11.74 -5.45
N ILE A 69 14.80 -12.32 -4.57
CA ILE A 69 15.48 -11.55 -3.51
C ILE A 69 16.49 -10.59 -4.18
N ASP A 70 16.21 -9.30 -4.15
CA ASP A 70 16.97 -8.29 -4.91
C ASP A 70 17.23 -6.98 -4.13
N SER A 71 17.09 -7.01 -2.79
CA SER A 71 17.20 -5.84 -1.91
C SER A 71 16.07 -4.81 -2.07
N VAL A 72 15.04 -5.08 -2.87
CA VAL A 72 13.82 -4.29 -2.92
C VAL A 72 12.79 -4.90 -1.98
N TYR A 73 12.47 -4.13 -0.94
CA TYR A 73 11.49 -4.53 0.05
C TYR A 73 10.13 -3.97 -0.35
N SER A 74 9.11 -4.83 -0.37
CA SER A 74 7.78 -4.48 -0.88
C SER A 74 6.68 -4.75 0.14
N VAL A 75 5.64 -3.92 0.09
CA VAL A 75 4.37 -4.18 0.74
C VAL A 75 3.22 -3.71 -0.12
N GLU A 76 2.21 -4.55 -0.22
CA GLU A 76 0.97 -4.25 -0.92
C GLU A 76 -0.10 -3.85 0.10
N ILE A 77 -0.77 -2.73 -0.15
CA ILE A 77 -1.76 -2.16 0.75
C ILE A 77 -3.01 -1.77 -0.04
N SER A 78 -4.14 -2.38 0.32
CA SER A 78 -5.45 -2.06 -0.26
C SER A 78 -6.10 -0.90 0.49
N PHE A 79 -6.38 0.18 -0.22
CA PHE A 79 -7.13 1.33 0.26
C PHE A 79 -8.60 1.23 -0.18
N PRO A 80 -9.56 1.53 0.71
CA PRO A 80 -10.96 1.67 0.33
C PRO A 80 -11.16 2.78 -0.71
N SER A 81 -12.06 2.56 -1.68
CA SER A 81 -12.38 3.53 -2.75
C SER A 81 -12.79 4.92 -2.27
N ARG A 82 -13.31 5.04 -1.03
CA ARG A 82 -13.66 6.33 -0.42
C ARG A 82 -12.48 7.31 -0.27
N TYR A 83 -11.24 6.83 -0.44
CA TYR A 83 -10.05 7.66 -0.40
C TYR A 83 -9.56 8.07 -1.80
N GLU A 84 -10.32 7.81 -2.86
CA GLU A 84 -9.99 8.33 -4.19
C GLU A 84 -9.84 9.87 -4.16
N GLY A 85 -8.75 10.38 -4.72
CA GLY A 85 -8.40 11.79 -4.71
C GLY A 85 -7.76 12.29 -3.42
N GLU A 86 -7.77 11.50 -2.35
CA GLU A 86 -7.19 11.89 -1.06
C GLU A 86 -5.65 11.83 -1.07
N LYS A 87 -5.05 12.68 -0.24
CA LYS A 87 -3.59 12.73 -0.05
C LYS A 87 -3.17 11.78 1.07
N LEU A 88 -2.57 10.65 0.68
CA LEU A 88 -1.82 9.79 1.58
C LEU A 88 -0.47 10.46 1.91
N THR A 89 -0.27 10.81 3.16
CA THR A 89 1.01 11.26 3.72
C THR A 89 1.59 10.12 4.56
N TYR A 90 2.82 9.68 4.23
CA TYR A 90 3.40 8.46 4.80
C TYR A 90 4.93 8.54 4.97
N ASN A 91 5.48 7.66 5.78
CA ASN A 91 6.92 7.50 6.01
C ASN A 91 7.31 6.02 6.05
N PHE A 92 8.55 5.75 5.67
CA PHE A 92 9.21 4.50 6.02
C PHE A 92 9.97 4.61 7.35
N TYR A 93 10.12 3.46 8.01
CA TYR A 93 10.78 3.31 9.30
C TYR A 93 11.66 2.08 9.30
N ILE A 94 12.85 2.19 9.86
CA ILE A 94 13.70 1.05 10.19
C ILE A 94 13.64 0.87 11.71
N VAL A 95 13.03 -0.22 12.13
CA VAL A 95 12.91 -0.59 13.54
C VAL A 95 14.04 -1.55 13.88
N LYS A 96 14.91 -1.11 14.78
CA LYS A 96 16.02 -1.88 15.35
C LYS A 96 15.69 -2.23 16.81
N PRO A 97 16.40 -3.19 17.44
CA PRO A 97 16.12 -3.59 18.82
C PRO A 97 16.13 -2.44 19.86
N LYS A 98 16.92 -1.39 19.64
CA LYS A 98 17.09 -0.26 20.58
C LYS A 98 16.66 1.10 20.04
N LYS A 99 16.30 1.19 18.76
CA LYS A 99 15.97 2.47 18.12
C LYS A 99 15.09 2.28 16.90
N THR A 100 14.24 3.27 16.64
CA THR A 100 13.52 3.39 15.38
C THR A 100 14.07 4.58 14.61
N ILE A 101 14.49 4.35 13.38
CA ILE A 101 14.91 5.40 12.45
C ILE A 101 13.72 5.69 11.54
N ARG A 102 13.23 6.93 11.56
CA ARG A 102 12.17 7.41 10.69
C ARG A 102 12.79 8.22 9.54
N GLU A 103 12.17 8.18 8.36
CA GLU A 103 12.55 9.12 7.31
C GLU A 103 12.36 10.59 7.73
N ILE A 104 13.26 11.47 7.26
CA ILE A 104 13.28 12.88 7.67
C ILE A 104 12.05 13.62 7.15
N ARG A 105 11.73 13.46 5.85
CA ARG A 105 10.56 14.10 5.21
C ARG A 105 9.47 13.06 4.93
N PRO A 106 8.20 13.36 5.21
CA PRO A 106 7.09 12.52 4.78
C PRO A 106 6.95 12.54 3.26
N ARG A 107 6.54 11.41 2.71
CA ARG A 107 6.18 11.22 1.30
C ARG A 107 4.68 11.49 1.13
N ILE A 108 4.29 11.96 -0.05
CA ILE A 108 2.90 12.28 -0.39
C ILE A 108 2.53 11.53 -1.67
N LEU A 109 1.37 10.87 -1.65
CA LEU A 109 0.77 10.19 -2.80
C LEU A 109 -0.71 10.56 -2.87
N VAL A 110 -1.18 10.97 -4.05
CA VAL A 110 -2.62 11.12 -4.31
C VAL A 110 -3.15 9.75 -4.69
N LEU A 111 -4.13 9.25 -3.94
CA LEU A 111 -4.72 7.94 -4.18
C LEU A 111 -5.64 7.99 -5.41
N SER A 112 -5.43 7.09 -6.36
CA SER A 112 -6.34 6.86 -7.48
C SER A 112 -7.23 5.65 -7.23
N ASN A 113 -8.23 5.41 -8.08
CA ASN A 113 -9.05 4.19 -8.07
C ASN A 113 -8.42 2.99 -8.81
N ARG A 114 -7.13 3.07 -9.18
CA ARG A 114 -6.41 2.05 -9.95
C ARG A 114 -5.26 1.46 -9.17
N ASP A 115 -5.05 0.17 -9.34
CA ASP A 115 -3.89 -0.51 -8.78
C ASP A 115 -2.60 0.12 -9.30
N THR A 116 -1.68 0.38 -8.37
CA THR A 116 -0.46 1.15 -8.65
C THR A 116 0.74 0.47 -8.01
N VAL A 117 1.77 0.22 -8.81
CA VAL A 117 3.08 -0.21 -8.33
C VAL A 117 4.01 1.00 -8.36
N LEU A 118 4.42 1.47 -7.18
CA LEU A 118 5.34 2.59 -7.08
C LEU A 118 6.77 2.14 -7.43
N PRO A 119 7.57 2.95 -8.14
CA PRO A 119 8.94 2.61 -8.43
C PRO A 119 9.76 2.46 -7.13
N PRO A 120 10.73 1.52 -7.07
CA PRO A 120 11.63 1.41 -5.93
C PRO A 120 12.43 2.70 -5.75
N ILE A 121 12.41 3.24 -4.54
CA ILE A 121 13.23 4.40 -4.18
C ILE A 121 13.97 4.12 -2.88
N ILE A 122 15.11 4.78 -2.68
CA ILE A 122 15.94 4.56 -1.49
C ILE A 122 15.30 5.18 -0.25
N PHE A 123 15.67 4.69 0.93
CA PHE A 123 15.29 5.32 2.21
C PHE A 123 15.89 6.73 2.30
N ASN A 124 15.12 7.72 2.77
CA ASN A 124 15.54 9.12 2.83
C ASN A 124 15.90 9.78 1.48
N ALA A 125 15.38 9.26 0.36
CA ALA A 125 15.65 9.80 -0.98
C ALA A 125 15.37 11.30 -1.17
N PHE A 126 14.57 11.93 -0.30
CA PHE A 126 14.16 13.34 -0.39
C PHE A 126 14.72 14.22 0.73
N ALA A 127 15.71 13.76 1.49
CA ALA A 127 16.23 14.45 2.67
C ALA A 127 17.35 15.46 2.40
N TRP A 128 17.76 15.63 1.14
CA TRP A 128 18.78 16.57 0.70
C TRP A 128 18.18 17.89 0.17
#